data_AF-A0A4P9WYN8-F1
#
_entry.id   AF-A0A4P9WYN8-F1
#
_cell.length_a   1.000
_cell.length_b   1.000
_cell.length_c   1.000
_cell.angle_alpha   90.00
_cell.angle_beta   90.00
_cell.angle_gamma   90.00
#
_symmetry.space_group_name_H-M   'P 1'
#
loop_
_entity.id
_entity.type
_entity.pdbx_description
1 polymer ?
#
loop_
_entity_poly.entity_id
_entity_poly.type
_entity_poly.pdbx_seq_one_letter_code
_entity_poly.pdbx_strand_id
1 'polypeptide(L)' 'MVSFSCEQCQDTVKKPKVQQHAGRCRGAQFTCVDCSVTFDEWSVRSHTSCMTEDQKYQGKLWKGNQK' A
#
# COMPACT_ATOMS: atom_id res chain seq x y z
N MET A 1 2.76 11.69 -4.16
CA MET A 1 1.92 10.77 -4.97
C MET A 1 2.46 9.37 -4.76
N VAL A 2 1.62 8.43 -4.33
CA VAL A 2 2.04 7.07 -4.01
C VAL A 2 2.23 6.24 -5.28
N SER A 3 3.32 5.46 -5.32
CA SER A 3 3.66 4.55 -6.39
C SER A 3 3.47 3.10 -5.92
N PHE A 4 2.94 2.26 -6.80
CA PHE A 4 2.76 0.84 -6.54
C PHE A 4 3.53 0.03 -7.58
N SER A 5 4.06 -1.11 -7.18
CA SER A 5 4.72 -2.09 -8.04
C SER A 5 3.78 -3.29 -8.23
N CYS A 6 3.48 -3.63 -9.47
CA CYS A 6 2.67 -4.81 -9.81
C CYS A 6 3.52 -6.08 -9.74
N GLU A 7 3.10 -7.10 -8.99
CA GLU A 7 3.88 -8.34 -8.88
C GLU A 7 3.75 -9.28 -10.09
N GLN A 8 2.72 -9.09 -10.92
CA GLN A 8 2.51 -9.90 -12.11
C GLN A 8 3.31 -9.44 -13.33
N CYS A 9 3.69 -8.18 -13.34
CA CYS A 9 4.22 -7.50 -14.51
C CYS A 9 5.44 -6.63 -14.21
N GLN A 10 5.81 -6.54 -12.93
CA GLN A 10 6.92 -5.75 -12.39
C GLN A 10 6.91 -4.27 -12.83
N ASP A 11 5.75 -3.75 -13.22
CA ASP A 11 5.59 -2.37 -13.67
C ASP A 11 5.25 -1.45 -12.48
N THR A 12 5.80 -0.23 -12.50
CA THR A 12 5.54 0.77 -11.47
C THR A 12 4.36 1.64 -11.87
N VAL A 13 3.23 1.41 -11.23
CA VAL A 13 1.95 2.05 -11.53
C VAL A 13 1.65 3.14 -10.50
N LYS A 14 1.32 4.34 -10.98
CA LYS A 14 0.84 5.45 -10.11
C LYS A 14 -0.61 5.21 -9.72
N LYS A 15 -1.01 5.64 -8.52
CA LYS A 15 -2.38 5.46 -8.00
C LYS A 15 -3.55 5.69 -8.98
N PRO A 16 -3.63 6.79 -9.76
CA PRO A 16 -4.76 7.00 -10.68
C PRO A 16 -4.82 5.95 -11.81
N LYS A 17 -3.68 5.33 -12.14
CA LYS A 17 -3.60 4.30 -13.19
C LYS A 17 -3.77 2.88 -12.65
N VAL A 18 -3.77 2.68 -11.32
CA VAL A 18 -3.90 1.33 -10.76
C VAL A 18 -5.24 0.70 -11.10
N GLN A 19 -6.34 1.46 -11.13
CA GLN A 19 -7.64 0.89 -11.53
C GLN A 19 -7.65 0.39 -12.98
N GLN A 20 -7.05 1.15 -13.89
CA GLN A 20 -6.91 0.72 -15.28
C GLN A 20 -6.00 -0.51 -15.37
N HIS A 21 -4.93 -0.52 -14.57
CA HIS A 21 -3.99 -1.62 -14.53
C HIS A 21 -4.59 -2.91 -13.94
N ALA A 22 -5.40 -2.81 -12.89
CA ALA A 22 -6.11 -3.96 -12.29
C ALA A 22 -7.06 -4.63 -13.28
N GLY A 23 -7.67 -3.86 -14.18
CA GLY A 23 -8.47 -4.42 -15.29
C GLY A 23 -7.64 -5.20 -16.31
N ARG A 24 -6.37 -4.84 -16.52
CA ARG A 24 -5.44 -5.49 -17.46
C ARG A 24 -4.71 -6.68 -16.82
N CYS A 25 -4.28 -6.54 -15.57
CA CYS A 25 -3.61 -7.55 -14.78
C CYS A 25 -4.57 -8.03 -13.68
N ARG A 26 -5.54 -8.85 -14.09
CA ARG A 26 -6.55 -9.42 -13.18
C ARG A 26 -5.87 -10.32 -12.15
N GLY A 27 -6.19 -10.10 -10.87
CA GLY A 27 -5.60 -10.84 -9.75
C GLY A 27 -4.15 -10.46 -9.44
N ALA A 28 -3.66 -9.33 -9.96
CA ALA A 28 -2.34 -8.83 -9.57
C ALA A 28 -2.37 -8.19 -8.19
N GLN A 29 -1.28 -8.39 -7.46
CA GLN A 29 -1.00 -7.73 -6.20
C GLN A 29 -0.16 -6.47 -6.45
N PHE A 30 -0.42 -5.43 -5.67
CA PHE A 30 0.21 -4.13 -5.79
C PHE A 30 0.99 -3.82 -4.53
N THR A 31 2.31 -3.86 -4.63
CA THR A 31 3.21 -3.56 -3.53
C THR A 31 3.55 -2.07 -3.53
N CYS A 32 3.17 -1.38 -2.46
CA CYS A 32 3.55 0.00 -2.23
C CYS A 32 5.08 0.10 -2.07
N VAL A 33 5.76 0.87 -2.92
CA VAL A 33 7.25 0.95 -2.88
C VAL A 33 7.79 1.76 -1.70
N ASP A 34 6.95 2.60 -1.11
CA ASP A 34 7.31 3.49 0.00
C ASP A 34 7.11 2.81 1.37
N CYS A 35 6.07 2.00 1.48
CA CYS A 35 5.66 1.33 2.71
C CYS A 35 5.94 -0.18 2.72
N SER A 36 6.33 -0.74 1.56
CA SER A 36 6.62 -2.17 1.35
C SER A 36 5.47 -3.09 1.78
N VAL A 37 4.22 -2.60 1.67
CA VAL A 37 3.01 -3.37 1.95
C VAL A 37 2.35 -3.75 0.64
N THR A 38 2.00 -5.03 0.53
CA THR A 38 1.27 -5.60 -0.59
C THR A 38 -0.24 -5.42 -0.38
N PHE A 39 -0.92 -4.91 -1.41
CA PHE A 39 -2.34 -4.63 -1.40
C PHE A 39 -3.03 -5.25 -2.61
N ASP A 40 -4.28 -5.65 -2.43
CA ASP A 40 -5.17 -6.01 -3.53
C ASP A 40 -5.74 -4.77 -4.23
N GLU A 41 -6.32 -4.98 -5.42
CA GLU A 41 -7.07 -4.00 -6.22
C GLU A 41 -7.96 -3.05 -5.38
N TRP A 42 -8.69 -3.60 -4.41
CA TRP A 42 -9.64 -2.87 -3.58
C TRP A 42 -8.94 -2.09 -2.46
N SER A 43 -7.97 -2.72 -1.79
CA SER A 43 -7.20 -2.10 -0.71
C SER A 43 -6.33 -0.94 -1.19
N VAL A 44 -5.82 -1.02 -2.42
CA VAL A 44 -5.10 0.07 -3.11
C VAL A 44 -5.92 1.36 -3.20
N ARG A 45 -7.25 1.25 -3.34
CA ARG A 45 -8.16 2.41 -3.44
C ARG A 45 -8.18 3.14 -2.11
N SER A 46 -8.30 2.39 -1.01
CA SER A 46 -8.28 2.90 0.36
C SER A 46 -6.89 3.38 0.81
N HIS A 47 -5.81 2.91 0.20
CA HIS A 47 -4.44 3.33 0.52
C HIS A 47 -4.10 4.73 -0.03
N THR A 48 -4.67 5.79 0.55
CA THR A 48 -4.54 7.20 0.08
C THR A 48 -3.26 7.88 0.51
N SER A 49 -2.67 7.45 1.62
CA SER A 49 -1.42 7.96 2.15
C SER A 49 -0.60 6.78 2.66
N CYS A 50 0.67 6.68 2.27
CA CYS A 50 1.59 5.80 2.99
C CYS A 50 1.66 6.27 4.43
N MET A 51 1.54 5.32 5.36
CA MET A 51 1.88 5.61 6.74
C MET A 51 3.39 5.83 6.77
N THR A 52 3.77 7.08 7.02
CA THR A 52 5.14 7.46 7.29
C THR A 52 5.66 6.70 8.50
N GLU A 53 6.95 6.34 8.47
CA GLU A 53 7.70 5.58 9.49
C GLU A 53 7.34 5.91 10.96
N ASP A 54 6.94 7.14 11.25
CA ASP A 54 6.51 7.61 12.58
C ASP A 54 5.28 6.86 13.16
N GLN A 55 4.30 6.47 12.33
CA GLN A 55 3.14 5.69 12.79
C GLN A 55 3.46 4.21 13.01
N LYS A 56 4.52 3.69 12.39
CA LYS A 56 5.01 2.31 12.61
C LYS A 56 5.77 2.19 13.93
N TYR A 57 6.51 3.24 14.31
CA TYR A 57 7.30 3.29 15.55
C TYR A 57 6.48 3.63 16.80
N GLN A 58 5.40 4.42 16.69
CA GLN A 58 4.59 4.80 17.86
C GLN A 58 3.62 3.71 18.36
N GLY A 59 3.48 2.59 17.63
CA GLY A 59 2.66 1.45 18.09
C GLY A 59 3.19 0.73 19.35
N LYS A 60 4.44 0.97 19.77
CA LYS A 60 5.02 0.41 21.01
C LYS A 60 4.84 1.26 22.27
N LEU A 61 4.19 2.43 22.20
CA LEU A 61 4.02 3.33 23.35
C LEU A 61 2.56 3.67 23.70
N TRP A 62 1.56 3.02 23.10
CA TRP A 62 0.17 3.22 23.53
C TRP A 62 -0.18 2.33 24.74
N LYS A 63 -0.18 2.98 25.90
CA LYS A 63 -0.55 2.57 27.27
C LYS A 63 -1.28 1.24 27.47
N GLY A 64 -0.61 0.36 28.20
CA GLY A 64 -1.21 -0.66 29.06
C GLY A 64 -0.53 -0.73 30.42
N ASN A 65 -0.11 0.41 31.01
CA ASN A 65 0.25 0.43 32.43
C ASN A 65 -1.04 0.58 33.23
N GLN A 66 -1.80 -0.51 33.34
CA GLN A 66 -2.90 -0.60 34.28
C GLN A 66 -2.29 -1.01 35.63
N LYS A 67 -2.07 0.02 36.45
CA LYS A 67 -1.98 -0.06 37.91
C LYS A 67 -3.05 -0.97 38.53
#